data_AF-A0A9W4UVG9-F1
#
_entry.id   AF-A0A9W4UVG9-F1
#
_cell.length_a   1.000
_cell.length_b   1.000
_cell.length_c   1.000
_cell.angle_alpha   90.00
_cell.angle_beta   90.00
_cell.angle_gamma   90.00
#
_symmetry.space_group_name_H-M   'P 1'
#
loop_
_entity.id
_entity.type
_entity.pdbx_description
1 polymer ?
#
loop_
_entity_poly.entity_id
_entity_poly.type
_entity_poly.pdbx_seq_one_letter_code
_entity_poly.pdbx_strand_id
1 'polypeptide(L)'
;MDFSCVEDCSDCCVRREYHPTRRHGKVGVLLLPGEVGRVRELAAGMGLRAEILPRIGVSGDGGLRVIAYQLMGIDGNGDTCPFLGDGRSPHGGRACTIYGERPLACRAYPLSGLDPVRLDAKCRFCGECGAKGGEDGLAEVGVDGGLGGEEEALREIIGRTAAGGRVWRYATGVCEPGDEHLVCRGWIRD
;
A
#
# COMPACT_ATOMS: atom_id res chain seq x y z
N MET A 1 0.87 -20.64 -0.45
CA MET A 1 0.89 -20.20 0.95
C MET A 1 -0.37 -20.68 1.65
N ASP A 2 -0.23 -21.36 2.79
CA ASP A 2 -1.35 -21.67 3.67
C ASP A 2 -1.53 -20.52 4.66
N PHE A 3 -2.65 -19.79 4.57
CA PHE A 3 -2.98 -18.67 5.44
C PHE A 3 -3.80 -19.08 6.66
N SER A 4 -4.02 -20.39 6.87
CA SER A 4 -4.81 -20.94 7.98
C SER A 4 -4.24 -20.60 9.36
N CYS A 5 -2.97 -20.23 9.45
CA CYS A 5 -2.30 -19.86 10.70
C CYS A 5 -2.70 -18.48 11.25
N VAL A 6 -3.35 -17.63 10.46
CA VAL A 6 -3.95 -16.35 10.92
C VAL A 6 -5.43 -16.33 10.60
N GLU A 7 -6.24 -16.01 11.60
CA GLU A 7 -7.67 -15.78 11.41
C GLU A 7 -7.98 -14.30 11.15
N ASP A 8 -9.00 -14.06 10.32
CA ASP A 8 -9.54 -12.72 10.02
C ASP A 8 -8.53 -11.70 9.47
N CYS A 9 -7.52 -12.16 8.72
CA CYS A 9 -6.46 -11.28 8.21
C CYS A 9 -6.99 -10.32 7.12
N SER A 10 -7.26 -9.09 7.53
CA SER A 10 -7.56 -7.95 6.65
C SER A 10 -6.94 -6.64 7.19
N ASP A 11 -5.97 -6.76 8.10
CA ASP A 11 -5.48 -5.64 8.91
C ASP A 11 -4.89 -4.53 8.05
N CYS A 12 -4.09 -4.86 7.02
CA CYS A 12 -3.53 -3.87 6.08
C CYS A 12 -4.58 -3.16 5.21
N CYS A 13 -5.80 -3.70 5.14
CA CYS A 13 -6.95 -3.14 4.44
C CYS A 13 -7.91 -2.39 5.38
N VAL A 14 -7.86 -2.66 6.69
CA VAL A 14 -8.73 -2.04 7.70
C VAL A 14 -8.02 -0.94 8.46
N ARG A 15 -6.71 -1.09 8.72
CA ARG A 15 -5.90 -0.20 9.56
C ARG A 15 -4.67 0.23 8.80
N ARG A 16 -4.60 1.52 8.47
CA ARG A 16 -3.49 2.11 7.72
C ARG A 16 -2.79 3.15 8.56
N GLU A 17 -1.90 2.68 9.41
CA GLU A 17 -1.04 3.55 10.21
C GLU A 17 0.34 3.66 9.55
N TYR A 18 0.39 4.24 8.36
CA TYR A 18 1.66 4.58 7.71
C TYR A 18 1.77 6.09 7.52
N HIS A 19 2.71 6.67 8.26
CA HIS A 19 3.07 8.08 8.18
C HIS A 19 4.57 8.15 7.86
N PRO A 20 4.98 8.72 6.71
CA PRO A 20 6.37 9.10 6.50
C PRO A 20 6.83 10.04 7.63
N THR A 21 5.96 10.98 7.99
CA THR A 21 5.95 11.74 9.25
C THR A 21 4.51 12.18 9.54
N ARG A 22 4.17 12.56 10.79
CA ARG A 22 2.83 13.11 11.11
C ARG A 22 2.43 14.24 10.16
N ARG A 23 3.39 15.13 9.83
CA ARG A 23 3.21 16.25 8.90
C ARG A 23 2.67 15.85 7.52
N HIS A 24 3.07 14.69 7.00
CA HIS A 24 2.63 14.22 5.68
C HIS A 24 1.24 13.58 5.70
N GLY A 25 0.69 13.30 6.88
CA GLY A 25 -0.54 12.54 7.03
C GLY A 25 -0.35 11.05 6.72
N LYS A 26 -1.47 10.33 6.77
CA LYS A 26 -1.57 8.92 6.43
C LYS A 26 -1.39 8.71 4.94
N VAL A 27 -0.87 7.54 4.66
CA VAL A 27 -0.53 7.10 3.33
C VAL A 27 -1.49 6.03 2.85
N GLY A 28 -2.03 6.26 1.65
CA GLY A 28 -2.87 5.29 0.97
C GLY A 28 -2.07 4.18 0.27
N VAL A 29 -2.79 3.24 -0.36
CA VAL A 29 -2.18 2.21 -1.21
C VAL A 29 -1.57 2.86 -2.43
N LEU A 30 -0.30 2.57 -2.71
CA LEU A 30 0.40 3.11 -3.87
C LEU A 30 -0.28 2.64 -5.16
N LEU A 31 -0.50 3.59 -6.06
CA LEU A 31 -0.96 3.34 -7.43
C LEU A 31 0.05 3.92 -8.39
N LEU A 32 0.36 3.18 -9.46
CA LEU A 32 1.09 3.74 -10.57
C LEU A 32 0.16 4.63 -11.43
N PRO A 33 0.70 5.61 -12.18
CA PRO A 33 -0.11 6.50 -13.01
C PRO A 33 -1.06 5.76 -13.97
N GLY A 34 -0.61 4.62 -14.53
CA GLY A 34 -1.42 3.79 -15.42
C GLY A 34 -2.58 3.05 -14.74
N GLU A 35 -2.59 2.94 -13.40
CA GLU A 35 -3.66 2.26 -12.66
C GLU A 35 -4.81 3.19 -12.26
N VAL A 36 -4.57 4.51 -12.25
CA VAL A 36 -5.52 5.49 -11.69
C VAL A 36 -6.88 5.45 -12.40
N GLY A 37 -6.89 5.40 -13.74
CA GLY A 37 -8.12 5.35 -14.53
C GLY A 37 -8.95 4.11 -14.20
N ARG A 38 -8.32 2.93 -14.30
CA ARG A 38 -8.95 1.64 -14.00
C ARG A 38 -9.50 1.56 -12.57
N VAL A 39 -8.75 2.04 -11.56
CA VAL A 39 -9.21 2.02 -10.17
C VAL A 39 -10.42 2.95 -9.97
N ARG A 40 -10.47 4.11 -10.65
CA ARG A 40 -11.64 4.99 -10.62
C ARG A 40 -12.85 4.36 -11.27
N GLU A 41 -12.68 3.69 -12.40
CA GLU A 41 -13.75 2.97 -13.11
C GLU A 41 -14.31 1.83 -12.24
N LEU A 42 -13.44 1.05 -11.59
CA LEU A 42 -13.85 0.02 -10.63
C LEU A 42 -14.68 0.60 -9.48
N ALA A 43 -14.20 1.68 -8.86
CA ALA A 43 -14.93 2.33 -7.77
C ALA A 43 -16.30 2.86 -8.25
N ALA A 44 -16.34 3.53 -9.40
CA ALA A 44 -17.57 4.09 -9.96
C ALA A 44 -18.58 3.00 -10.31
N GLY A 45 -18.15 1.89 -10.93
CA GLY A 45 -19.00 0.75 -11.26
C GLY A 45 -19.62 0.07 -10.03
N MET A 46 -19.01 0.23 -8.86
CA MET A 46 -19.50 -0.25 -7.57
C MET A 46 -20.28 0.82 -6.78
N GLY A 47 -20.44 2.03 -7.31
CA GLY A 47 -21.06 3.15 -6.58
C GLY A 47 -20.22 3.70 -5.43
N LEU A 48 -18.92 3.41 -5.41
CA LEU A 48 -17.98 3.83 -4.38
C LEU A 48 -17.31 5.16 -4.74
N ARG A 49 -17.01 5.98 -3.72
CA ARG A 49 -16.15 7.16 -3.88
C ARG A 49 -14.74 6.83 -3.41
N ALA A 50 -13.85 6.54 -4.37
CA ALA A 50 -12.43 6.33 -4.11
C ALA A 50 -11.65 7.64 -4.28
N GLU A 51 -11.14 8.20 -3.18
CA GLU A 51 -10.22 9.33 -3.25
C GLU A 51 -8.82 8.84 -3.65
N ILE A 52 -8.27 9.42 -4.71
CA ILE A 52 -6.92 9.15 -5.18
C ILE A 52 -6.16 10.46 -5.20
N LEU A 53 -5.10 10.52 -4.40
CA LEU A 53 -4.22 11.67 -4.29
C LEU A 53 -2.88 11.39 -4.97
N PRO A 54 -2.14 12.43 -5.39
CA PRO A 54 -0.72 12.26 -5.69
C PRO A 54 0.02 11.70 -4.47
N ARG A 55 1.14 11.01 -4.70
CA ARG A 55 1.99 10.48 -3.62
C ARG A 55 3.43 10.91 -3.78
N ILE A 56 4.03 10.59 -4.93
CA ILE A 56 5.41 10.96 -5.24
C ILE A 56 5.42 11.72 -6.56
N GLY A 57 6.07 12.88 -6.54
CA GLY A 57 6.39 13.65 -7.72
C GLY A 57 7.90 13.82 -7.83
N VAL A 58 8.37 14.06 -9.04
CA VAL A 58 9.77 14.35 -9.32
C VAL A 58 9.84 15.60 -10.17
N SER A 59 10.68 16.55 -9.76
CA SER A 59 10.94 17.75 -10.55
C SER A 59 12.32 17.73 -11.20
N GLY A 60 12.33 18.17 -12.45
CA GLY A 60 13.51 18.53 -13.24
C GLY A 60 13.23 19.84 -13.98
N ASP A 61 13.87 20.04 -15.14
CA ASP A 61 13.75 21.28 -15.91
C ASP A 61 12.35 21.50 -16.51
N GLY A 62 11.56 20.43 -16.65
CA GLY A 62 10.19 20.45 -17.18
C GLY A 62 9.06 20.59 -16.14
N GLY A 63 9.38 20.93 -14.89
CA GLY A 63 8.40 21.03 -13.81
C GLY A 63 8.17 19.74 -13.03
N LEU A 64 7.10 19.69 -12.24
CA LEU A 64 6.77 18.57 -11.36
C LEU A 64 5.94 17.51 -12.09
N ARG A 65 6.48 16.30 -12.22
CA ARG A 65 5.79 15.13 -12.77
C ARG A 65 5.42 14.16 -11.66
N VAL A 66 4.15 13.77 -11.58
CA VAL A 66 3.70 12.74 -10.63
C VAL A 66 4.06 11.35 -11.15
N ILE A 67 4.79 10.59 -10.35
CA ILE A 67 5.24 9.23 -10.70
C ILE A 67 4.55 8.14 -9.87
N ALA A 68 3.87 8.52 -8.78
CA ALA A 68 3.03 7.63 -8.00
C ALA A 68 1.85 8.40 -7.41
N TYR A 69 0.73 7.70 -7.31
CA TYR A 69 -0.50 8.12 -6.66
C TYR A 69 -0.75 7.23 -5.44
N GLN A 70 -1.78 7.57 -4.67
CA GLN A 70 -2.23 6.78 -3.55
C GLN A 70 -3.75 6.74 -3.47
N LEU A 71 -4.29 5.54 -3.32
CA LEU A 71 -5.68 5.26 -3.00
C LEU A 71 -5.89 5.43 -1.49
N MET A 72 -6.65 6.44 -1.10
CA MET A 72 -6.97 6.71 0.29
C MET A 72 -8.05 5.74 0.81
N GLY A 73 -8.12 5.57 2.14
CA GLY A 73 -9.26 4.91 2.76
C GLY A 73 -10.49 5.80 2.82
N ILE A 74 -11.63 5.22 3.19
CA ILE A 74 -12.95 5.87 3.18
C ILE A 74 -13.35 6.53 4.49
N ASP A 75 -12.72 6.15 5.60
CA ASP A 75 -13.00 6.74 6.90
C ASP A 75 -12.42 8.16 6.99
N GLY A 76 -12.87 8.96 7.96
CA GLY A 76 -12.33 10.32 8.16
C GLY A 76 -10.82 10.35 8.40
N ASN A 77 -10.27 9.28 8.97
CA ASN A 77 -8.83 9.08 9.15
C ASN A 77 -8.18 8.27 8.02
N GLY A 78 -8.91 7.91 6.95
CA GLY A 78 -8.38 7.25 5.76
C GLY A 78 -7.92 5.80 5.92
N ASP A 79 -8.40 5.10 6.95
CA ASP A 79 -7.98 3.73 7.26
C ASP A 79 -8.59 2.67 6.34
N THR A 80 -9.91 2.55 6.35
CA THR A 80 -10.58 1.43 5.68
C THR A 80 -10.47 1.53 4.16
N CYS A 81 -10.01 0.46 3.51
CA CYS A 81 -9.95 0.36 2.06
C CYS A 81 -11.37 0.49 1.46
N PRO A 82 -11.58 1.32 0.42
CA PRO A 82 -12.89 1.48 -0.22
C PRO A 82 -13.45 0.19 -0.81
N PHE A 83 -12.58 -0.74 -1.20
CA PHE A 83 -12.96 -1.99 -1.84
C PHE A 83 -13.19 -3.14 -0.85
N LEU A 84 -13.17 -2.86 0.46
CA LEU A 84 -13.40 -3.87 1.48
C LEU A 84 -14.90 -4.15 1.60
N GLY A 85 -15.31 -5.35 1.19
CA GLY A 85 -16.71 -5.77 1.15
C GLY A 85 -17.12 -6.61 2.35
N ASP A 86 -18.33 -7.15 2.22
CA ASP A 86 -18.87 -8.18 3.11
C ASP A 86 -18.41 -9.58 2.64
N GLY A 87 -18.32 -10.52 3.59
CA GLY A 87 -17.83 -11.87 3.34
C GLY A 87 -16.35 -12.06 3.68
N ARG A 88 -15.85 -13.29 3.42
CA ARG A 88 -14.50 -13.72 3.79
C ARG A 88 -13.61 -13.84 2.56
N SER A 89 -12.41 -13.30 2.65
CA SER A 89 -11.30 -13.54 1.74
C SER A 89 -10.76 -14.96 1.92
N PRO A 90 -9.92 -15.45 0.97
CA PRO A 90 -9.19 -16.70 1.15
C PRO A 90 -8.28 -16.72 2.40
N HIS A 91 -8.01 -15.56 3.00
CA HIS A 91 -7.17 -15.38 4.18
C HIS A 91 -8.00 -15.16 5.46
N GLY A 92 -9.29 -15.52 5.44
CA GLY A 92 -10.21 -15.45 6.58
C GLY A 92 -10.76 -14.05 6.88
N GLY A 93 -10.02 -12.97 6.58
CA GLY A 93 -10.44 -11.58 6.80
C GLY A 93 -11.49 -11.09 5.81
N ARG A 94 -11.88 -9.81 5.92
CA ARG A 94 -12.89 -9.20 5.03
C ARG A 94 -12.51 -9.32 3.55
N ALA A 95 -13.49 -9.62 2.70
CA ALA A 95 -13.27 -9.81 1.27
C ALA A 95 -12.86 -8.50 0.56
N CYS A 96 -11.89 -8.59 -0.35
CA CYS A 96 -11.59 -7.51 -1.29
C CYS A 96 -12.47 -7.68 -2.54
N THR A 97 -13.35 -6.73 -2.80
CA THR A 97 -14.31 -6.77 -3.92
C THR A 97 -13.63 -6.70 -5.30
N ILE A 98 -12.37 -6.26 -5.35
CA ILE A 98 -11.55 -6.19 -6.56
C ILE A 98 -10.37 -7.17 -6.51
N TYR A 99 -10.47 -8.31 -5.79
CA TYR A 99 -9.30 -9.17 -5.50
C TYR A 99 -8.45 -9.54 -6.73
N GLY A 100 -9.08 -9.95 -7.85
CA GLY A 100 -8.37 -10.26 -9.10
C GLY A 100 -7.86 -9.04 -9.87
N GLU A 101 -8.40 -7.87 -9.54
CA GLU A 101 -8.13 -6.57 -10.17
C GLU A 101 -7.34 -5.64 -9.24
N ARG A 102 -6.80 -6.17 -8.14
CA ARG A 102 -6.15 -5.38 -7.09
C ARG A 102 -4.94 -4.61 -7.64
N PRO A 103 -4.65 -3.40 -7.12
CA PRO A 103 -3.49 -2.63 -7.54
C PRO A 103 -2.18 -3.40 -7.39
N LEU A 104 -1.17 -3.04 -8.16
CA LEU A 104 0.17 -3.62 -8.09
C LEU A 104 0.73 -3.66 -6.68
N ALA A 105 0.59 -2.57 -5.92
CA ALA A 105 1.06 -2.54 -4.53
C ALA A 105 0.38 -3.58 -3.63
N CYS A 106 -0.91 -3.88 -3.87
CA CYS A 106 -1.62 -4.94 -3.17
C CYS A 106 -1.21 -6.33 -3.67
N ARG A 107 -0.78 -6.48 -4.93
CA ARG A 107 -0.21 -7.73 -5.47
C ARG A 107 1.20 -8.00 -4.96
N ALA A 108 1.99 -6.96 -4.73
CA ALA A 108 3.35 -7.06 -4.22
C ALA A 108 3.39 -7.37 -2.71
N TYR A 109 2.32 -7.06 -1.98
CA TYR A 109 2.24 -7.30 -0.54
C TYR A 109 2.29 -8.81 -0.23
N PRO A 110 3.08 -9.26 0.77
CA PRO A 110 3.71 -8.47 1.83
C PRO A 110 5.18 -8.08 1.58
N LEU A 111 5.69 -8.12 0.35
CA LEU A 111 7.09 -7.76 0.09
C LEU A 111 7.35 -6.26 0.31
N SER A 112 8.43 -5.97 1.02
CA SER A 112 8.97 -4.63 1.25
C SER A 112 10.33 -4.41 0.59
N GLY A 113 10.98 -5.48 0.11
CA GLY A 113 12.26 -5.43 -0.61
C GLY A 113 12.56 -6.75 -1.32
N LEU A 114 13.48 -6.72 -2.30
CA LEU A 114 13.82 -7.88 -3.14
C LEU A 114 15.27 -8.37 -3.01
N ASP A 115 16.21 -7.52 -2.57
CA ASP A 115 17.63 -7.86 -2.51
C ASP A 115 18.28 -7.40 -1.18
N PRO A 116 18.24 -8.23 -0.12
CA PRO A 116 17.52 -9.50 -0.03
C PRO A 116 16.00 -9.31 0.04
N VAL A 117 15.23 -10.37 -0.21
CA VAL A 117 13.77 -10.38 -0.02
C VAL A 117 13.45 -9.99 1.42
N ARG A 118 12.57 -9.00 1.58
CA ARG A 118 12.10 -8.52 2.89
C ARG A 118 10.58 -8.54 2.92
N LEU A 119 10.03 -8.97 4.05
CA LEU A 119 8.60 -8.92 4.33
C LEU A 119 8.28 -7.63 5.11
N ASP A 120 7.07 -7.12 4.95
CA ASP A 120 6.56 -6.02 5.77
C ASP A 120 6.30 -6.55 7.20
N ALA A 121 7.06 -6.04 8.17
CA ALA A 121 6.92 -6.40 9.58
C ALA A 121 5.54 -6.06 10.16
N LYS A 122 4.77 -5.16 9.52
CA LYS A 122 3.39 -4.85 9.91
C LYS A 122 2.38 -5.86 9.37
N CYS A 123 2.78 -6.76 8.47
CA CYS A 123 1.93 -7.86 8.04
C CYS A 123 1.75 -8.84 9.18
N ARG A 124 0.53 -8.92 9.71
CA ARG A 124 0.18 -9.86 10.79
C ARG A 124 0.56 -11.30 10.44
N PHE A 125 0.30 -11.74 9.21
CA PHE A 125 0.72 -13.05 8.73
C PHE A 125 2.25 -13.21 8.77
N CYS A 126 3.00 -12.22 8.31
CA CYS A 126 4.47 -12.30 8.35
C CYS A 126 5.00 -12.31 9.78
N GLY A 127 4.40 -11.53 10.69
CA GLY A 127 4.81 -11.49 12.10
C GLY A 127 4.46 -12.76 12.89
N GLU A 128 3.29 -13.35 12.63
CA GLU A 128 2.80 -14.52 13.38
C GLU A 128 3.21 -15.86 12.75
N CYS A 129 3.31 -15.92 11.42
CA CYS A 129 3.56 -17.15 10.66
C CYS A 129 4.80 -17.10 9.75
N GLY A 130 5.23 -15.91 9.34
CA GLY A 130 6.34 -15.70 8.41
C GLY A 130 7.69 -15.83 9.09
N ALA A 131 8.11 -17.07 9.32
CA ALA A 131 9.44 -17.46 9.79
C ALA A 131 9.83 -16.96 11.20
N LYS A 132 10.00 -17.93 12.12
CA LYS A 132 11.03 -17.81 13.16
C LYS A 132 12.40 -17.75 12.46
N GLY A 133 12.84 -16.56 12.05
CA GLY A 133 14.20 -16.34 11.55
C GLY A 133 15.21 -16.37 12.70
N GLY A 134 16.41 -16.90 12.44
CA GLY A 134 17.55 -16.81 13.36
C GLY A 134 17.89 -15.36 13.73
N GLU A 135 18.84 -15.19 14.65
CA GLU A 135 19.16 -13.97 15.42
C GLU A 135 19.38 -12.65 14.62
N ASP A 136 19.37 -12.70 13.28
CA ASP A 136 19.68 -11.58 12.37
C ASP A 136 18.47 -10.96 11.66
N GLY A 137 17.24 -11.43 11.93
CA GLY A 137 16.01 -10.80 11.40
C GLY A 137 15.79 -10.91 9.89
N LEU A 138 16.59 -11.73 9.20
CA LEU A 138 16.37 -12.13 7.81
C LEU A 138 15.42 -13.33 7.80
N ALA A 139 14.19 -13.12 7.32
CA ALA A 139 13.28 -14.23 7.08
C ALA A 139 13.80 -15.03 5.88
N GLU A 140 14.53 -16.13 6.12
CA GLU A 140 14.55 -17.24 5.18
C GLU A 140 13.12 -17.78 5.15
N VAL A 141 12.34 -17.28 4.19
CA VAL A 141 10.97 -17.73 4.04
C VAL A 141 11.04 -19.15 3.47
N GLY A 142 10.96 -20.15 4.35
CA GLY A 142 10.62 -21.53 3.99
C GLY A 142 9.18 -21.57 3.48
N VAL A 143 8.94 -21.04 2.28
CA VAL A 143 7.64 -21.11 1.59
C VAL A 143 7.76 -22.11 0.44
N ASP A 144 7.36 -23.35 0.72
CA ASP A 144 6.91 -24.24 -0.33
C ASP A 144 5.74 -23.55 -1.06
N GLY A 145 6.00 -23.05 -2.29
CA GLY A 145 4.99 -22.41 -3.14
C GLY A 145 5.30 -20.99 -3.67
N GLY A 146 6.45 -20.39 -3.34
CA GLY A 146 7.02 -19.21 -4.03
C GLY A 146 6.31 -17.85 -3.85
N LEU A 147 7.10 -16.78 -3.86
CA LEU A 147 6.67 -15.35 -3.84
C LEU A 147 6.68 -14.72 -5.24
N GLY A 148 6.71 -15.53 -6.30
CA GLY A 148 7.05 -15.08 -7.65
C GLY A 148 6.15 -13.97 -8.20
N GLY A 149 4.85 -14.03 -7.93
CA GLY A 149 3.89 -13.00 -8.36
C GLY A 149 4.03 -11.70 -7.57
N GLU A 150 4.25 -11.80 -6.26
CA GLU A 150 4.54 -10.66 -5.39
C GLU A 150 5.84 -9.97 -5.81
N GLU A 151 6.89 -10.76 -6.11
CA GLU A 151 8.17 -10.24 -6.56
C GLU A 151 8.06 -9.55 -7.92
N GLU A 152 7.33 -10.14 -8.87
CA GLU A 152 7.08 -9.53 -10.17
C GLU A 152 6.37 -8.18 -10.03
N ALA A 153 5.32 -8.13 -9.21
CA ALA A 153 4.61 -6.89 -8.93
C ALA A 153 5.53 -5.84 -8.28
N LEU A 154 6.38 -6.23 -7.31
CA LEU A 154 7.30 -5.31 -6.66
C LEU A 154 8.39 -4.80 -7.62
N ARG A 155 8.94 -5.68 -8.49
CA ARG A 155 9.89 -5.27 -9.54
C ARG A 155 9.28 -4.25 -10.47
N GLU A 156 8.02 -4.43 -10.88
CA GLU A 156 7.33 -3.46 -11.73
C GLU A 156 7.16 -2.10 -11.04
N ILE A 157 6.77 -2.09 -9.76
CA ILE A 157 6.66 -0.86 -8.97
C ILE A 157 8.01 -0.15 -8.90
N ILE A 158 9.08 -0.86 -8.54
CA ILE A 158 10.44 -0.30 -8.44
C ILE A 158 10.87 0.27 -9.80
N GLY A 159 10.71 -0.50 -10.89
CA GLY A 159 11.11 -0.07 -12.23
C GLY A 159 10.38 1.18 -12.71
N ARG A 160 9.10 1.36 -12.35
CA ARG A 160 8.30 2.51 -12.77
C ARG A 160 8.39 3.72 -11.81
N THR A 161 8.91 3.51 -10.60
CA THR A 161 9.10 4.59 -9.60
C THR A 161 10.56 4.99 -9.41
N ALA A 162 11.50 4.25 -10.00
CA ALA A 162 12.88 4.68 -10.15
C ALA A 162 12.93 5.98 -10.96
N ALA A 163 13.33 7.07 -10.31
CA ALA A 163 13.41 8.36 -10.95
C ALA A 163 14.64 9.14 -10.46
N GLY A 164 15.38 9.72 -11.40
CA GLY A 164 16.39 10.74 -11.11
C GLY A 164 15.75 12.12 -10.99
N GLY A 165 16.39 13.00 -10.22
CA GLY A 165 15.91 14.38 -9.99
C GLY A 165 15.48 14.63 -8.55
N ARG A 166 14.77 15.74 -8.30
CA ARG A 166 14.33 16.11 -6.95
C ARG A 166 13.00 15.47 -6.63
N VAL A 167 12.93 14.74 -5.51
CA VAL A 167 11.73 14.05 -5.05
C VAL A 167 10.82 14.98 -4.25
N TRP A 168 9.52 14.86 -4.49
CA TRP A 168 8.46 15.56 -3.77
C TRP A 168 7.47 14.53 -3.25
N ARG A 169 7.03 14.73 -2.01
CA ARG A 169 6.01 13.90 -1.37
C ARG A 169 4.76 14.72 -1.17
N TYR A 170 3.62 14.14 -1.51
CA TYR A 170 2.35 14.81 -1.29
C TYR A 170 1.87 14.54 0.14
N ALA A 171 1.74 15.60 0.93
CA ALA A 171 1.09 15.55 2.23
C ALA A 171 -0.43 15.50 2.03
N THR A 172 -1.08 14.47 2.59
CA THR A 172 -2.49 14.16 2.32
C THR A 172 -3.44 15.04 3.14
N GLY A 173 -2.99 15.50 4.31
CA GLY A 173 -3.84 16.12 5.32
C GLY A 173 -4.79 15.14 6.01
N VAL A 174 -4.70 13.84 5.72
CA VAL A 174 -5.48 12.79 6.36
C VAL A 174 -4.70 12.31 7.58
N CYS A 175 -5.33 12.26 8.76
CA CYS A 175 -4.63 11.93 10.00
C CYS A 175 -5.56 11.28 11.02
N GLU A 176 -4.99 10.86 12.14
CA GLU A 176 -5.80 10.48 13.30
C GLU A 176 -6.52 11.69 13.90
N PRO A 177 -7.68 11.48 14.54
CA PRO A 177 -8.33 12.52 15.33
C PRO A 177 -7.38 13.11 16.39
N GLY A 178 -7.30 14.43 16.45
CA GLY A 178 -6.42 15.18 17.36
C GLY A 178 -5.08 15.63 16.75
N ASP A 179 -4.67 15.06 15.62
CA ASP A 179 -3.43 15.42 14.92
C ASP A 179 -3.63 16.51 13.84
N GLU A 180 -4.83 17.10 13.73
CA GLU A 180 -5.20 18.02 12.65
C GLU A 180 -4.30 19.26 12.59
N HIS A 181 -3.78 19.68 13.74
CA HIS A 181 -2.87 20.82 13.87
C HIS A 181 -1.42 20.52 13.42
N LEU A 182 -1.06 19.25 13.25
CA LEU A 182 0.28 18.81 12.87
C LEU A 182 0.41 18.53 11.38
N VAL A 183 -0.71 18.29 10.68
CA VAL A 183 -0.71 17.82 9.30
C VAL A 183 -0.75 18.95 8.28
N CYS A 184 -0.10 18.73 7.14
CA CYS A 184 -0.12 19.63 6.00
C CYS A 184 -0.89 18.98 4.84
N ARG A 185 -1.35 19.80 3.88
CA ARG A 185 -1.87 19.33 2.59
C ARG A 185 -1.08 19.96 1.44
N GLY A 186 -0.65 19.16 0.48
CA GLY A 186 0.06 19.62 -0.72
C GLY A 186 1.46 19.05 -0.87
N TRP A 187 2.20 19.53 -1.87
CA TRP A 187 3.55 19.05 -2.16
C TRP A 187 4.57 19.56 -1.15
N ILE A 188 5.32 18.63 -0.56
CA ILE A 188 6.47 18.89 0.30
C ILE A 188 7.71 18.38 -0.44
N ARG A 189 8.73 19.23 -0.49
CA ARG A 189 10.04 18.84 -1.03
C ARG A 189 10.77 18.01 0.02
N ASP A 190 11.19 16.82 -0.37
CA ASP A 190 12.06 15.95 0.45
C ASP A 190 13.52 16.45 0.38
#